data_AF-S6BGI9-F1
#
_entry.id   AF-S6BGI9-F1
#
_cell.length_a   1.000
_cell.length_b   1.000
_cell.length_c   1.000
_cell.angle_alpha   90.00
_cell.angle_beta   90.00
_cell.angle_gamma   90.00
#
_symmetry.space_group_name_H-M   'P 1'
#
loop_
_entity.id
_entity.type
_entity.pdbx_description
1 polymer ?
#
loop_
_entity_poly.entity_id
_entity_poly.type
_entity_poly.pdbx_seq_one_letter_code
_entity_poly.pdbx_strand_id
1 'polypeptide(L)'
;MDGMNCMGAQLRVSRPNDYSTTATRQVIPGIVTQNIVPLDAFTGSCLRVVQIVLPESVQTEVEYLDVLDDVKEAFEKHGKVKSCAIVTPRHKDIAPNLKPGDVIVEFVDRESLLACVQNMQHRKYEKREIQFLPMDEEDYRHVAEPLILDLEALEKEAD
;
A
#
# COMPACT_ATOMS: atom_id res chain seq x y z
N MET A 1 -26.70 -20.94 -34.75
CA MET A 1 -27.11 -22.13 -35.52
C MET A 1 -25.84 -22.93 -35.74
N ASP A 2 -25.63 -24.14 -35.29
CA ASP A 2 -26.37 -25.13 -34.50
C ASP A 2 -25.32 -26.22 -34.18
N GLY A 3 -25.40 -26.88 -33.03
CA GLY A 3 -24.89 -28.25 -32.85
C GLY A 3 -23.37 -28.46 -32.72
N MET A 4 -22.94 -29.04 -31.59
CA MET A 4 -22.63 -30.47 -31.52
C MET A 4 -22.08 -30.82 -30.11
N ASN A 5 -22.91 -31.49 -29.32
CA ASN A 5 -22.49 -32.29 -28.17
C ASN A 5 -21.96 -33.64 -28.67
N CYS A 6 -20.74 -34.02 -28.30
CA CYS A 6 -20.26 -35.40 -28.42
C CYS A 6 -19.45 -35.79 -27.17
N MET A 7 -20.00 -36.74 -26.40
CA MET A 7 -19.33 -37.60 -25.40
C MET A 7 -18.58 -36.94 -24.22
N GLY A 8 -19.32 -36.40 -23.26
CA GLY A 8 -19.10 -36.65 -21.81
C GLY A 8 -17.78 -36.28 -21.11
N ALA A 9 -16.76 -35.77 -21.80
CA ALA A 9 -15.50 -35.34 -21.20
C ALA A 9 -15.13 -33.95 -21.72
N GLN A 10 -15.21 -32.95 -20.83
CA GLN A 10 -14.77 -31.59 -21.13
C GLN A 10 -13.23 -31.56 -21.14
N LEU A 11 -12.63 -31.75 -22.32
CA LEU A 11 -11.21 -31.51 -22.55
C LEU A 11 -10.96 -30.00 -22.56
N ARG A 12 -10.66 -29.43 -21.40
CA ARG A 12 -10.24 -28.03 -21.26
C ARG A 12 -8.75 -27.92 -21.56
N VAL A 13 -8.41 -27.68 -22.83
CA VAL A 13 -7.09 -27.15 -23.20
C VAL A 13 -7.01 -25.74 -22.65
N SER A 14 -6.35 -25.60 -21.50
CA SER A 14 -5.93 -24.30 -21.01
C SER A 14 -4.63 -23.97 -21.74
N ARG A 15 -4.66 -22.92 -22.57
CA ARG A 15 -3.43 -22.32 -23.10
C ARG A 15 -2.55 -21.93 -21.90
N PRO A 16 -1.22 -22.12 -21.95
CA PRO A 16 -0.33 -21.49 -20.99
C PRO A 16 -0.31 -20.00 -21.31
N ASN A 17 -1.35 -19.28 -20.87
CA ASN A 17 -1.40 -17.84 -21.01
C ASN A 17 -0.60 -17.24 -19.86
N ASP A 18 0.71 -17.26 -20.07
CA ASP A 18 1.66 -16.28 -19.57
C ASP A 18 1.02 -14.88 -19.56
N TYR A 19 1.13 -14.21 -18.42
CA TYR A 19 0.79 -12.79 -18.22
C TYR A 19 -0.66 -12.34 -18.47
N SER A 20 -1.44 -12.24 -17.39
CA SER A 20 -2.28 -11.06 -17.10
C SER A 20 -2.91 -11.25 -15.72
N THR A 21 -2.32 -10.64 -14.69
CA THR A 21 -2.89 -10.59 -13.34
C THR A 21 -4.07 -9.61 -13.34
N THR A 22 -5.17 -9.99 -13.96
CA THR A 22 -6.45 -9.30 -13.80
C THR A 22 -7.18 -9.99 -12.67
N ALA A 23 -7.13 -9.39 -11.48
CA ALA A 23 -7.88 -9.82 -10.31
C ALA A 23 -9.36 -10.02 -10.67
N THR A 24 -9.78 -11.28 -10.86
CA THR A 24 -11.18 -11.62 -11.00
C THR A 24 -11.85 -11.45 -9.65
N ARG A 25 -12.46 -10.27 -9.45
CA ARG A 25 -13.48 -10.03 -8.42
C ARG A 25 -14.64 -11.00 -8.64
N GLN A 26 -14.61 -12.17 -8.01
CA GLN A 26 -15.83 -12.93 -7.76
C GLN A 26 -16.66 -12.15 -6.74
N VAL A 27 -17.70 -11.47 -7.23
CA VAL A 27 -18.66 -10.77 -6.39
C VAL A 27 -19.60 -11.83 -5.81
N ILE A 28 -19.37 -12.22 -4.56
CA ILE A 28 -20.32 -13.00 -3.77
C ILE A 28 -21.29 -11.99 -3.14
N PRO A 29 -22.60 -11.99 -3.48
CA PRO A 29 -23.54 -11.06 -2.89
C PRO A 29 -23.79 -11.42 -1.41
N GLY A 30 -23.34 -10.56 -0.50
CA GLY A 30 -23.57 -10.70 0.95
C GLY A 30 -22.34 -10.60 1.85
N ILE A 31 -21.14 -10.56 1.28
CA ILE A 31 -19.92 -10.24 2.03
C ILE A 31 -19.62 -8.75 1.87
N VAL A 32 -19.63 -8.03 2.99
CA VAL A 32 -18.96 -6.74 3.11
C VAL A 32 -17.51 -6.97 2.69
N THR A 33 -17.15 -6.50 1.49
CA THR A 33 -15.81 -6.63 0.92
C THR A 33 -14.84 -5.84 1.80
N GLN A 34 -14.36 -6.45 2.88
CA GLN A 34 -13.16 -5.97 3.54
C GLN A 34 -12.06 -6.12 2.49
N ASN A 35 -11.46 -5.01 2.08
CA ASN A 35 -10.41 -4.96 1.06
C ASN A 35 -9.09 -5.46 1.65
N ILE A 36 -9.12 -6.69 2.18
CA ILE A 36 -8.00 -7.43 2.75
C ILE A 36 -7.12 -7.83 1.58
N VAL A 37 -5.93 -7.25 1.52
CA VAL A 37 -4.96 -7.59 0.49
C VAL A 37 -4.21 -8.85 0.91
N PRO A 38 -4.12 -9.88 0.06
CA PRO A 38 -3.43 -11.11 0.40
C PRO A 38 -1.94 -10.82 0.66
N LEU A 39 -1.39 -11.45 1.70
CA LEU A 39 0.01 -11.30 2.11
C LEU A 39 1.00 -11.67 0.99
N ASP A 40 0.63 -12.61 0.12
CA ASP A 40 1.41 -13.02 -1.05
C ASP A 40 1.55 -11.91 -2.11
N ALA A 41 0.71 -10.87 -2.08
CA ALA A 41 0.84 -9.73 -2.98
C ALA A 41 2.02 -8.83 -2.61
N PHE A 42 2.49 -8.88 -1.36
CA PHE A 42 3.67 -8.15 -0.92
C PHE A 42 4.90 -9.01 -1.20
N THR A 43 5.51 -8.83 -2.36
CA THR A 43 6.70 -9.55 -2.80
C THR A 43 7.99 -8.96 -2.21
N GLY A 44 8.00 -7.66 -1.90
CA GLY A 44 9.13 -6.92 -1.32
C GLY A 44 8.94 -6.54 0.14
N SER A 45 9.76 -5.57 0.59
CA SER A 45 9.73 -5.00 1.94
C SER A 45 9.11 -3.59 1.98
N CYS A 46 8.58 -3.11 0.87
CA CYS A 46 7.95 -1.80 0.73
C CYS A 46 6.44 -1.94 0.48
N LEU A 47 5.67 -1.00 1.02
CA LEU A 47 4.23 -0.96 0.86
C LEU A 47 3.72 0.48 0.95
N ARG A 48 2.51 0.65 0.44
CA ARG A 48 1.75 1.89 0.52
C ARG A 48 0.56 1.70 1.46
N VAL A 49 0.38 2.62 2.39
CA VAL A 49 -0.76 2.68 3.31
C VAL A 49 -1.66 3.84 2.92
N VAL A 50 -2.92 3.55 2.69
CA VAL A 50 -3.96 4.53 2.34
C VAL A 50 -4.93 4.66 3.50
N GLN A 51 -5.56 5.84 3.62
CA GLN A 51 -6.61 6.12 4.61
C GLN A 51 -6.12 6.05 6.08
N ILE A 52 -4.81 6.17 6.30
CA ILE A 52 -4.21 6.26 7.65
C ILE A 52 -3.96 7.71 8.08
N VAL A 53 -3.73 8.63 7.13
CA VAL A 53 -3.48 10.05 7.41
C VAL A 53 -4.48 10.91 6.62
N LEU A 54 -4.96 11.99 7.24
CA LEU A 54 -5.69 13.04 6.53
C LEU A 54 -4.71 14.03 5.90
N PRO A 55 -4.92 14.43 4.63
CA PRO A 55 -4.11 15.48 4.03
C PRO A 55 -4.21 16.81 4.79
N GLU A 56 -5.32 17.02 5.51
CA GLU A 56 -5.59 18.19 6.34
C GLU A 56 -4.71 18.22 7.59
N SER A 57 -4.31 17.06 8.11
CA SER A 57 -3.45 16.91 9.29
C SER A 57 -1.96 17.01 8.97
N VAL A 58 -1.59 17.20 7.69
CA VAL A 58 -0.19 17.30 7.25
C VAL A 58 0.03 18.54 6.37
N GLN A 59 -0.73 19.61 6.65
CA GLN A 59 -0.64 20.88 5.92
C GLN A 59 0.59 21.71 6.31
N THR A 60 1.04 21.56 7.56
CA THR A 60 2.18 22.29 8.15
C THR A 60 3.33 21.33 8.44
N GLU A 61 4.56 21.84 8.42
CA GLU A 61 5.78 21.04 8.59
C GLU A 61 5.83 20.37 9.97
N VAL A 62 5.46 21.09 11.03
CA VAL A 62 5.39 20.55 12.39
C VAL A 62 4.38 19.41 12.50
N GLU A 63 3.16 19.60 11.97
CA GLU A 63 2.11 18.57 11.98
C GLU A 63 2.52 17.35 11.14
N TYR A 64 3.17 17.58 10.01
CA TYR A 64 3.70 16.52 9.16
C TYR A 64 4.72 15.65 9.91
N LEU A 65 5.68 16.27 10.60
CA LEU A 65 6.70 15.55 11.39
C LEU A 65 6.06 14.78 12.55
N ASP A 66 5.11 15.39 13.27
CA ASP A 66 4.41 14.76 14.40
C ASP A 66 3.60 13.52 13.95
N VAL A 67 2.83 13.65 12.87
CA VAL A 67 2.06 12.55 12.30
C VAL A 67 2.99 11.47 11.71
N LEU A 68 4.09 11.86 11.06
CA LEU A 68 5.06 10.91 10.53
C LEU A 68 5.69 10.09 11.65
N ASP A 69 6.07 10.71 12.76
CA ASP A 69 6.66 10.04 13.90
C ASP A 69 5.67 9.08 14.58
N ASP A 70 4.41 9.50 14.81
CA ASP A 70 3.36 8.64 15.38
C ASP A 70 3.07 7.42 14.49
N VAL A 71 2.98 7.63 13.18
CA VAL A 71 2.75 6.58 12.19
C VAL A 71 3.94 5.63 12.12
N LYS A 72 5.17 6.16 12.12
CA LYS A 72 6.40 5.37 12.15
C LYS A 72 6.48 4.52 13.42
N GLU A 73 6.26 5.10 14.59
CA GLU A 73 6.28 4.38 15.87
C GLU A 73 5.21 3.27 15.89
N ALA A 74 4.03 3.53 15.33
CA ALA A 74 2.98 2.53 15.19
C ALA A 74 3.44 1.33 14.34
N PHE A 75 4.19 1.57 13.26
CA PHE A 75 4.77 0.51 12.43
C PHE A 75 5.96 -0.19 13.09
N GLU A 76 6.80 0.55 13.82
CA GLU A 76 7.96 0.01 14.53
C GLU A 76 7.57 -0.99 15.65
N LYS A 77 6.33 -0.93 16.15
CA LYS A 77 5.79 -1.93 17.09
C LYS A 77 5.67 -3.34 16.49
N HIS A 78 5.57 -3.45 15.18
CA HIS A 78 5.45 -4.75 14.47
C HIS A 78 6.76 -5.21 13.85
N GLY A 79 7.69 -4.29 13.61
CA GLY A 79 9.05 -4.60 13.21
C GLY A 79 9.77 -3.39 12.67
N LYS A 80 11.03 -3.54 12.28
CA LYS A 80 11.90 -2.39 12.05
C LYS A 80 11.59 -1.68 10.73
N VAL A 81 11.25 -0.40 10.81
CA VAL A 81 11.02 0.47 9.65
C VAL A 81 12.36 1.01 9.18
N LYS A 82 12.66 0.81 7.89
CA LYS A 82 13.86 1.34 7.22
C LYS A 82 13.65 2.77 6.76
N SER A 83 12.50 3.06 6.17
CA SER A 83 12.14 4.43 5.77
C SER A 83 10.62 4.60 5.75
N CYS A 84 10.16 5.78 6.13
CA CYS A 84 8.75 6.15 6.08
C CYS A 84 8.61 7.57 5.55
N ALA A 85 7.61 7.80 4.71
CA ALA A 85 7.29 9.13 4.21
C ALA A 85 5.78 9.26 3.99
N ILE A 86 5.24 10.43 4.29
CA ILE A 86 3.84 10.77 3.97
C ILE A 86 3.84 11.60 2.69
N VAL A 87 2.95 11.25 1.75
CA VAL A 87 2.72 12.02 0.53
C VAL A 87 1.88 13.24 0.87
N THR A 88 2.45 14.42 0.76
CA THR A 88 1.72 15.69 0.95
C THR A 88 1.22 16.23 -0.39
N PRO A 89 0.26 17.18 -0.41
CA PRO A 89 -0.12 17.85 -1.65
C PRO A 89 1.03 18.58 -2.36
N ARG A 90 2.13 18.89 -1.67
CA ARG A 90 3.36 19.47 -2.29
C ARG A 90 4.10 18.43 -3.15
N HIS A 91 4.01 17.15 -2.79
CA HIS A 91 4.69 16.05 -3.50
C HIS A 91 3.87 15.45 -4.64
N LYS A 92 2.80 16.13 -5.08
CA LYS A 92 1.90 15.64 -6.13
C LYS A 92 2.61 15.47 -7.49
N ASP A 93 3.63 16.28 -7.76
CA ASP A 93 4.47 16.18 -8.97
C ASP A 93 5.39 14.95 -8.95
N ILE A 94 5.88 14.57 -7.78
CA ILE A 94 6.73 13.37 -7.59
C ILE A 94 5.91 12.11 -7.79
N ALA A 95 4.68 12.12 -7.26
CA ALA A 95 3.87 10.93 -7.12
C ALA A 95 2.45 11.14 -7.68
N PRO A 96 2.29 11.26 -9.02
CA PRO A 96 0.99 11.54 -9.63
C PRO A 96 -0.05 10.40 -9.43
N ASN A 97 0.43 9.19 -9.14
CA ASN A 97 -0.38 8.00 -8.87
C ASN A 97 -0.76 7.85 -7.37
N LEU A 98 -0.21 8.69 -6.50
CA LEU A 98 -0.49 8.72 -5.07
C LEU A 98 -1.42 9.89 -4.74
N LYS A 99 -2.20 9.74 -3.67
CA LYS A 99 -3.06 10.81 -3.17
C LYS A 99 -2.39 11.46 -1.95
N PRO A 100 -2.65 12.74 -1.69
CA PRO A 100 -2.17 13.37 -0.47
C PRO A 100 -2.78 12.65 0.75
N GLY A 101 -1.95 12.31 1.73
CA GLY A 101 -2.29 11.48 2.89
C GLY A 101 -2.00 9.98 2.72
N ASP A 102 -1.50 9.55 1.56
CA ASP A 102 -0.90 8.22 1.42
C ASP A 102 0.44 8.17 2.15
N VAL A 103 0.74 7.04 2.78
CA VAL A 103 1.99 6.81 3.49
C VAL A 103 2.75 5.71 2.81
N ILE A 104 4.03 5.92 2.58
CA ILE A 104 4.94 4.95 1.99
C ILE A 104 5.85 4.47 3.10
N VAL A 105 5.91 3.15 3.29
CA VAL A 105 6.68 2.52 4.36
C VAL A 105 7.52 1.40 3.78
N GLU A 106 8.80 1.41 4.11
CA GLU A 106 9.74 0.34 3.85
C GLU A 106 10.20 -0.26 5.16
N PHE A 107 10.05 -1.56 5.30
CA PHE A 107 10.57 -2.33 6.42
C PHE A 107 11.95 -2.88 6.08
N VAL A 108 12.75 -3.15 7.12
CA VAL A 108 14.03 -3.86 6.97
C VAL A 108 13.80 -5.28 6.47
N ASP A 109 12.76 -5.93 7.00
CA ASP A 109 12.42 -7.32 6.74
C ASP A 109 11.00 -7.44 6.20
N ARG A 110 10.82 -8.31 5.18
CA ARG A 110 9.50 -8.64 4.64
C ARG A 110 8.59 -9.28 5.70
N GLU A 111 9.14 -10.08 6.60
CA GLU A 111 8.35 -10.74 7.66
C GLU A 111 7.67 -9.73 8.58
N SER A 112 8.39 -8.67 8.97
CA SER A 112 7.85 -7.56 9.75
C SER A 112 6.72 -6.83 9.03
N LEU A 113 6.89 -6.60 7.73
CA LEU A 113 5.86 -6.03 6.87
C LEU A 113 4.59 -6.89 6.88
N LEU A 114 4.73 -8.20 6.63
CA LEU A 114 3.58 -9.12 6.57
C LEU A 114 2.85 -9.21 7.92
N ALA A 115 3.61 -9.26 9.02
CA ALA A 115 3.06 -9.23 10.37
C ALA A 115 2.30 -7.92 10.64
N CYS A 116 2.85 -6.79 10.22
CA CYS A 116 2.20 -5.49 10.34
C CYS A 116 0.87 -5.46 9.58
N VAL A 117 0.89 -5.79 8.28
CA VAL A 117 -0.31 -5.85 7.45
C VAL A 117 -1.35 -6.77 8.08
N GLN A 118 -0.94 -7.97 8.53
CA GLN A 118 -1.85 -8.93 9.14
C GLN A 118 -2.56 -8.38 10.39
N ASN A 119 -1.84 -7.64 11.24
CA ASN A 119 -2.38 -7.08 12.48
C ASN A 119 -3.14 -5.76 12.27
N MET A 120 -2.73 -4.93 11.32
CA MET A 120 -3.25 -3.58 11.12
C MET A 120 -4.30 -3.47 10.02
N GLN A 121 -4.38 -4.38 9.04
CA GLN A 121 -5.35 -4.32 7.93
C GLN A 121 -6.83 -4.29 8.37
N HIS A 122 -7.10 -4.70 9.62
CA HIS A 122 -8.44 -4.68 10.21
C HIS A 122 -8.70 -3.43 11.06
N ARG A 123 -7.68 -2.58 11.29
CA ARG A 123 -7.82 -1.34 12.06
C ARG A 123 -8.51 -0.26 11.24
N LYS A 124 -9.25 0.58 11.96
CA LYS A 124 -9.90 1.77 11.41
C LYS A 124 -9.25 3.01 12.00
N TYR A 125 -8.84 3.94 11.15
CA TYR A 125 -8.36 5.26 11.54
C TYR A 125 -9.44 6.28 11.19
N GLU A 126 -9.90 7.06 12.17
CA GLU A 126 -10.96 8.06 11.98
C GLU A 126 -12.20 7.55 11.22
N LYS A 127 -12.71 6.38 11.61
CA LYS A 127 -13.86 5.71 10.97
C LYS A 127 -13.62 5.22 9.53
N ARG A 128 -12.39 5.29 9.02
CA ARG A 128 -11.99 4.77 7.70
C ARG A 128 -11.16 3.52 7.88
N GLU A 129 -11.37 2.52 7.02
CA GLU A 129 -10.58 1.28 7.04
C GLU A 129 -9.20 1.55 6.43
N ILE A 130 -8.15 1.21 7.18
CA ILE A 130 -6.78 1.35 6.69
C ILE A 130 -6.58 0.34 5.56
N GLN A 131 -6.03 0.81 4.43
CA GLN A 131 -5.78 -0.06 3.28
C GLN A 131 -4.28 -0.18 3.04
N PHE A 132 -3.80 -1.41 2.96
CA PHE A 132 -2.42 -1.72 2.61
C PHE A 132 -2.37 -2.12 1.14
N LEU A 133 -1.52 -1.48 0.36
CA LEU A 133 -1.33 -1.75 -1.05
C LEU A 133 0.13 -2.19 -1.29
N PRO A 134 0.36 -3.27 -2.04
CA PRO A 134 1.70 -3.66 -2.43
C PRO A 134 2.26 -2.60 -3.37
N MET A 135 3.56 -2.36 -3.26
CA MET A 135 4.27 -1.37 -4.07
C MET A 135 5.52 -2.03 -4.65
N ASP A 136 5.80 -1.73 -5.92
CA ASP A 136 7.02 -2.19 -6.58
C ASP A 136 8.21 -1.36 -6.12
N GLU A 137 9.40 -1.99 -6.09
CA GLU A 137 10.64 -1.33 -5.67
C GLU A 137 11.00 -0.15 -6.59
N GLU A 138 10.68 -0.23 -7.88
CA GLU A 138 10.90 0.86 -8.83
C GLU A 138 10.03 2.08 -8.52
N ASP A 139 8.72 1.87 -8.34
CA ASP A 139 7.78 2.94 -8.00
C ASP A 139 8.13 3.54 -6.64
N TYR A 140 8.42 2.67 -5.65
CA TYR A 140 8.92 3.06 -4.34
C TYR A 140 10.16 3.94 -4.47
N ARG A 141 11.18 3.53 -5.22
CA ARG A 141 12.41 4.32 -5.38
C ARG A 141 12.12 5.68 -6.01
N HIS A 142 11.30 5.72 -7.06
CA HIS A 142 10.95 6.96 -7.76
C HIS A 142 10.21 7.97 -6.89
N VAL A 143 9.41 7.52 -5.92
CA VAL A 143 8.65 8.43 -5.03
C VAL A 143 9.30 8.62 -3.67
N ALA A 144 9.86 7.56 -3.08
CA ALA A 144 10.43 7.57 -1.74
C ALA A 144 11.76 8.30 -1.69
N GLU A 145 12.65 8.16 -2.68
CA GLU A 145 13.91 8.93 -2.70
C GLU A 145 13.66 10.45 -2.58
N PRO A 146 12.87 11.08 -3.46
CA PRO A 146 12.63 12.51 -3.35
C PRO A 146 11.81 12.89 -2.10
N LEU A 147 10.90 12.03 -1.63
CA LEU A 147 10.15 12.27 -0.38
C LEU A 147 11.07 12.27 0.86
N ILE A 148 11.99 11.31 0.94
CA ILE A 148 12.95 11.20 2.05
C ILE A 148 13.94 12.36 2.00
N LEU A 149 14.40 12.76 0.82
CA LEU A 149 15.25 13.93 0.65
C LEU A 149 14.55 15.23 1.09
N ASP A 150 13.27 15.38 0.77
CA ASP A 150 12.47 16.53 1.20
C ASP A 150 12.25 16.53 2.73
N LEU A 151 11.99 15.35 3.32
CA LEU A 151 11.93 15.16 4.78
C LEU A 151 13.24 15.56 5.46
N GLU A 152 14.37 15.06 4.97
CA GLU A 152 15.69 15.33 5.56
C GLU A 152 16.07 16.81 5.44
N ALA A 153 15.61 17.48 4.38
CA ALA A 153 15.74 18.93 4.23
C ALA A 153 14.87 19.70 5.24
N LEU A 154 13.61 19.27 5.43
CA LEU A 154 12.69 19.86 6.42
C LEU A 154 13.22 19.74 7.85
N GLU A 155 13.74 18.57 8.23
CA GLU A 155 14.36 18.37 9.55
C GLU A 155 15.57 19.29 9.77
N LYS A 156 16.33 19.58 8.70
CA LYS A 156 17.49 20.48 8.76
C LYS A 156 17.15 21.96 8.88
N GLU A 157 16.01 22.40 8.33
CA GLU A 157 15.57 23.80 8.44
C GLU A 157 14.87 24.09 9.78
N ALA A 158 14.47 23.04 10.51
CA ALA A 158 13.83 23.13 11.82
C ALA A 158 14.82 23.26 13.02
N ASP A 159 16.13 23.11 12.79
CA ASP A 159 17.21 23.20 13.80
C ASP A 159 17.84 24.61 13.89
#